data_AF-A0A7X8Z189-F1
#
_entry.id   AF-A0A7X8Z189-F1
#
_cell.length_a   1.000
_cell.length_b   1.000
_cell.length_c   1.000
_cell.angle_alpha   90.00
_cell.angle_beta   90.00
_cell.angle_gamma   90.00
#
_symmetry.space_group_name_H-M   'P 1'
#
loop_
_entity.id
_entity.type
_entity.pdbx_description
1 polymer ?
#
loop_
_entity_poly.entity_id
_entity_poly.type
_entity_poly.pdbx_seq_one_letter_code
_entity_poly.pdbx_strand_id
1 'polypeptide(L)'
;QLRISREGLEPGVYHDKLVIDGGSAGSKEIPIQMQVAAVQQEIPIQPGDEWRYFKGQKEPPKAWNQLDFDDSDWLAGPSGIGYSNDIQYATTLNDMPHNYISFYARRTFQIVDPSSYANLTLGMVYDDGFVAYINGVEVVRSPSMGSPAVPSTFKTKAAKAHDEGLPETLFAIPLEGDLLKSGDNVLAIQVHNDYIGSGDCGMVPRLLAGRMVEKPANP
;
A
#
# COMPACT_ATOMS: atom_id res chain seq x y z
N GLN A 1 -19.81 -8.41 -30.21
CA GLN A 1 -19.55 -7.45 -29.11
C GLN A 1 -18.61 -6.37 -29.63
N LEU A 2 -18.96 -5.09 -29.50
CA LEU A 2 -18.03 -3.99 -29.72
C LEU A 2 -17.00 -4.05 -28.58
N ARG A 3 -15.70 -4.12 -28.88
CA ARG A 3 -14.63 -4.03 -27.88
C ARG A 3 -13.92 -2.69 -28.07
N ILE A 4 -13.95 -1.86 -27.04
CA ILE A 4 -13.16 -0.63 -26.97
C ILE A 4 -12.09 -0.89 -25.91
N SER A 5 -10.82 -0.99 -26.33
CA SER A 5 -9.70 -1.03 -25.40
C SER A 5 -9.44 0.39 -24.91
N ARG A 6 -9.22 0.54 -23.60
CA ARG A 6 -8.81 1.81 -22.98
C ARG A 6 -7.30 1.90 -22.82
N GLU A 7 -6.59 0.81 -23.11
CA GLU A 7 -5.15 0.68 -22.93
C GLU A 7 -4.41 1.57 -23.92
N GLY A 8 -3.53 2.44 -23.43
CA GLY A 8 -2.77 3.41 -24.24
C GLY A 8 -3.53 4.67 -24.66
N LEU A 9 -4.76 4.89 -24.17
CA LEU A 9 -5.47 6.15 -24.41
C LEU A 9 -5.03 7.22 -23.41
N GLU A 10 -4.82 8.44 -23.93
CA GLU A 10 -4.60 9.62 -23.12
C GLU A 10 -5.88 10.03 -22.36
N PRO A 11 -5.76 10.68 -21.19
CA PRO A 11 -6.91 11.23 -20.49
C PRO A 11 -7.69 12.24 -21.34
N GLY A 12 -9.00 12.03 -21.44
CA GLY A 12 -9.86 12.89 -22.24
C GLY A 12 -11.22 12.29 -22.57
N VAL A 13 -12.02 13.08 -23.28
CA VAL A 13 -13.32 12.69 -23.80
C VAL A 13 -13.17 12.28 -25.26
N TYR A 14 -13.45 11.02 -25.55
CA TYR A 14 -13.47 10.48 -26.90
C TYR A 14 -14.91 10.45 -27.41
N HIS A 15 -15.11 10.97 -28.62
CA HIS A 15 -16.40 10.98 -29.29
C HIS A 15 -16.28 10.13 -30.56
N ASP A 16 -17.24 9.25 -30.77
CA ASP A 16 -17.36 8.45 -31.98
C ASP A 16 -18.84 8.21 -32.31
N LYS A 17 -19.13 7.49 -33.39
CA LYS A 17 -20.48 7.12 -33.79
C LYS A 17 -20.52 5.66 -34.22
N LEU A 18 -21.48 4.91 -33.69
CA LEU A 18 -21.86 3.63 -34.25
C LEU A 18 -22.80 3.85 -35.44
N VAL A 19 -22.35 3.47 -36.64
CA VAL A 19 -23.18 3.51 -37.84
C VAL A 19 -23.85 2.14 -38.02
N ILE A 20 -25.18 2.12 -38.00
CA ILE A 20 -25.99 0.95 -38.35
C ILE A 20 -26.49 1.16 -39.77
N ASP A 21 -25.93 0.42 -40.73
CA ASP A 21 -26.38 0.43 -42.13
C ASP A 21 -27.55 -0.56 -42.33
N GLY A 22 -28.73 -0.02 -42.63
CA GLY A 22 -29.94 -0.80 -42.95
C GLY A 22 -30.12 -1.06 -44.44
N GLY A 23 -29.13 -0.77 -45.29
CA GLY A 23 -29.22 -0.89 -46.74
C GLY A 23 -30.29 0.04 -47.31
N SER A 24 -31.28 -0.51 -48.02
CA SER A 24 -32.37 0.28 -48.62
C SER A 24 -33.29 0.96 -47.60
N ALA A 25 -33.26 0.54 -46.33
CA ALA A 25 -34.00 1.18 -45.24
C ALA A 25 -33.29 2.43 -44.67
N GLY A 26 -32.09 2.75 -45.15
CA GLY A 26 -31.25 3.86 -44.68
C GLY A 26 -30.36 3.49 -43.50
N SER A 27 -29.50 4.42 -43.08
CA SER A 27 -28.58 4.24 -41.96
C SER A 27 -29.05 5.01 -40.71
N LYS A 28 -28.65 4.53 -39.53
CA LYS A 28 -28.76 5.27 -38.26
C LYS A 28 -27.38 5.46 -37.64
N GLU A 29 -27.12 6.67 -37.17
CA GLU A 29 -25.95 6.98 -36.35
C GLU A 29 -26.36 7.02 -34.88
N ILE A 30 -25.61 6.30 -34.03
CA ILE A 30 -25.74 6.37 -32.58
C ILE A 30 -24.45 6.99 -32.04
N PRO A 31 -24.50 8.18 -31.40
CA PRO A 31 -23.32 8.78 -30.81
C PRO A 31 -22.80 7.92 -29.66
N ILE A 32 -21.48 7.74 -29.60
CA ILE A 32 -20.78 7.07 -28.51
C ILE A 32 -19.83 8.09 -27.90
N GLN A 33 -19.88 8.17 -26.57
CA GLN A 33 -18.93 8.95 -25.78
C GLN A 33 -18.20 8.02 -24.82
N MET A 34 -16.89 8.18 -24.73
CA MET A 34 -16.06 7.47 -23.76
C MET A 34 -15.20 8.48 -23.00
N GLN A 35 -15.28 8.41 -21.67
CA GLN A 35 -14.39 9.16 -20.80
C GLN A 35 -13.21 8.30 -20.38
N VAL A 36 -12.00 8.82 -20.55
CA VAL A 36 -10.77 8.32 -19.92
C VAL A 36 -10.37 9.33 -18.87
N ALA A 37 -10.38 8.93 -17.59
CA ALA A 37 -10.01 9.81 -16.48
C ALA A 37 -8.49 10.08 -16.49
N ALA A 38 -8.08 11.27 -16.07
CA ALA A 38 -6.68 11.51 -15.73
C ALA A 38 -6.41 10.95 -14.34
N VAL A 39 -5.19 10.50 -14.07
CA VAL A 39 -4.77 10.05 -12.75
C VAL A 39 -3.73 11.03 -12.22
N GLN A 40 -4.06 11.68 -11.10
CA GLN A 40 -3.14 12.49 -10.33
C GLN A 40 -2.57 11.63 -9.20
N GLN A 41 -1.24 11.58 -9.08
CA GLN A 41 -0.61 10.85 -7.98
C GLN A 41 -0.57 11.71 -6.72
N GLU A 42 -1.03 11.13 -5.62
CA GLU A 42 -0.94 11.64 -4.25
C GLU A 42 0.01 10.74 -3.44
N ILE A 43 0.57 11.30 -2.36
CA ILE A 43 1.48 10.58 -1.45
C ILE A 43 0.90 10.67 -0.03
N PRO A 44 -0.08 9.83 0.34
CA PRO A 44 -0.68 9.90 1.68
C PRO A 44 0.31 9.59 2.81
N ILE A 45 1.35 8.81 2.54
CA ILE A 45 2.42 8.50 3.50
C ILE A 45 3.77 8.61 2.79
N GLN A 46 4.68 9.38 3.38
CA GLN A 46 6.05 9.57 2.89
C GLN A 46 7.09 9.00 3.85
N PRO A 47 8.28 8.62 3.36
CA PRO A 47 9.43 8.33 4.22
C PRO A 47 9.72 9.48 5.19
N GLY A 48 10.05 9.16 6.44
CA GLY A 48 10.33 10.12 7.51
C GLY A 48 9.10 10.65 8.26
N ASP A 49 7.88 10.36 7.80
CA ASP A 49 6.66 10.60 8.58
C ASP A 49 6.73 9.92 9.96
N GLU A 50 6.06 10.47 10.98
CA GLU A 50 6.00 9.83 12.31
C GLU A 50 5.09 8.60 12.32
N TRP A 51 5.55 7.52 12.93
CA TRP A 51 4.83 6.25 13.11
C TRP A 51 4.83 5.84 14.58
N ARG A 52 3.76 5.14 14.98
CA ARG A 52 3.72 4.40 16.25
C ARG A 52 4.28 3.01 16.02
N TYR A 53 5.13 2.52 16.92
CA TYR A 53 5.75 1.21 16.78
C TYR A 53 5.85 0.43 18.10
N PHE A 54 5.85 -0.89 17.97
CA PHE A 54 5.86 -1.85 19.05
C PHE A 54 6.88 -2.95 18.76
N LYS A 55 7.79 -3.16 19.70
CA LYS A 55 8.84 -4.19 19.60
C LYS A 55 8.23 -5.57 19.80
N GLY A 56 8.51 -6.50 18.89
CA GLY A 56 7.98 -7.88 18.92
C GLY A 56 8.66 -8.77 19.96
N GLN A 57 8.74 -8.33 21.21
CA GLN A 57 9.13 -9.17 22.35
C GLN A 57 7.95 -10.03 22.85
N LYS A 58 6.73 -9.65 22.47
CA LYS A 58 5.46 -10.34 22.68
C LYS A 58 4.51 -9.96 21.53
N GLU A 59 3.36 -10.62 21.45
CA GLU A 59 2.30 -10.17 20.54
C GLU A 59 1.83 -8.75 20.91
N PRO A 60 1.56 -7.89 19.92
CA PRO A 60 0.82 -6.66 20.17
C PRO A 60 -0.60 -6.99 20.67
N PRO A 61 -1.29 -6.04 21.30
CA PRO A 61 -2.69 -6.21 21.66
C PRO A 61 -3.54 -6.61 20.44
N LYS A 62 -4.66 -7.29 20.70
CA LYS A 62 -5.61 -7.65 19.64
C LYS A 62 -6.05 -6.40 18.88
N ALA A 63 -6.32 -6.56 17.59
CA ALA A 63 -6.78 -5.50 16.70
C ALA A 63 -5.79 -4.33 16.52
N TRP A 64 -4.50 -4.49 16.84
CA TRP A 64 -3.47 -3.44 16.64
C TRP A 64 -3.43 -2.83 15.22
N ASN A 65 -3.89 -3.57 14.22
CA ASN A 65 -3.93 -3.17 12.82
C ASN A 65 -5.26 -2.52 12.39
N GLN A 66 -6.25 -2.42 13.28
CA GLN A 66 -7.52 -1.73 13.04
C GLN A 66 -7.39 -0.23 13.28
N LEU A 67 -8.26 0.58 12.66
CA LEU A 67 -8.20 2.04 12.78
C LEU A 67 -8.47 2.54 14.21
N ASP A 68 -9.43 1.92 14.89
CA ASP A 68 -9.91 2.29 16.22
C ASP A 68 -9.01 1.81 17.38
N PHE A 69 -7.91 1.11 17.07
CA PHE A 69 -6.94 0.70 18.07
C PHE A 69 -6.24 1.92 18.69
N ASP A 70 -6.16 1.93 20.02
CA ASP A 70 -5.42 2.92 20.79
C ASP A 70 -3.95 2.49 20.92
N ASP A 71 -3.07 3.26 20.30
CA ASP A 71 -1.61 3.06 20.31
C ASP A 71 -0.87 4.11 21.15
N SER A 72 -1.55 4.79 22.07
CA SER A 72 -0.91 5.82 22.91
C SER A 72 0.29 5.30 23.70
N ASP A 73 0.28 4.01 24.04
CA ASP A 73 1.35 3.32 24.79
C ASP A 73 2.48 2.81 23.87
N TRP A 74 2.34 2.93 22.55
CA TRP A 74 3.39 2.55 21.61
C TRP A 74 4.45 3.63 21.52
N LEU A 75 5.68 3.20 21.24
CA LEU A 75 6.79 4.10 20.96
C LEU A 75 6.48 4.90 19.69
N ALA A 76 7.09 6.07 19.51
CA ALA A 76 6.95 6.87 18.30
C ALA A 76 8.30 7.30 17.74
N GLY A 77 8.37 7.40 16.42
CA GLY A 77 9.55 7.87 15.71
C GLY A 77 9.29 7.97 14.20
N PRO A 78 10.17 8.65 13.45
CA PRO A 78 10.06 8.73 12.00
C PRO A 78 10.16 7.34 11.34
N SER A 79 9.48 7.17 10.21
CA SER A 79 9.58 5.97 9.36
C SER A 79 10.99 5.81 8.80
N GLY A 80 11.35 4.60 8.40
CA GLY A 80 12.76 4.17 8.47
C GLY A 80 13.05 3.60 9.85
N ILE A 81 12.28 2.57 10.21
CA ILE A 81 12.37 1.89 11.50
C ILE A 81 13.12 0.59 11.29
N GLY A 82 14.17 0.34 12.06
CA GLY A 82 14.96 -0.87 11.92
C GLY A 82 16.29 -0.85 12.66
N TYR A 83 17.09 -1.86 12.39
CA TYR A 83 18.46 -2.03 12.84
C TYR A 83 19.32 -2.41 11.62
N SER A 84 20.57 -1.95 11.57
CA SER A 84 21.56 -2.42 10.60
C SER A 84 22.97 -2.16 11.15
N ASN A 85 23.90 -3.05 10.82
CA ASN A 85 25.34 -2.85 11.07
C ASN A 85 25.97 -1.87 10.08
N ASP A 86 25.36 -1.68 8.91
CA ASP A 86 25.95 -0.98 7.77
C ASP A 86 25.29 0.38 7.49
N ILE A 87 24.01 0.54 7.84
CA ILE A 87 23.26 1.79 7.65
C ILE A 87 22.58 2.27 8.93
N GLN A 88 22.20 3.55 8.93
CA GLN A 88 21.49 4.18 10.03
C GLN A 88 20.02 4.38 9.68
N TYR A 89 19.13 3.69 10.40
CA TYR A 89 17.69 3.91 10.35
C TYR A 89 17.30 5.17 11.15
N ALA A 90 16.31 5.92 10.66
CA ALA A 90 15.83 7.14 11.32
C ALA A 90 15.25 6.86 12.71
N THR A 91 14.57 5.72 12.87
CA THR A 91 14.21 5.15 14.17
C THR A 91 14.97 3.84 14.35
N THR A 92 15.95 3.84 15.24
CA THR A 92 16.85 2.69 15.41
C THR A 92 16.40 1.72 16.51
N LEU A 93 16.43 0.44 16.20
CA LEU A 93 16.12 -0.67 17.10
C LEU A 93 17.41 -1.39 17.55
N ASN A 94 18.34 -0.66 18.16
CA ASN A 94 19.66 -1.18 18.58
C ASN A 94 19.60 -2.38 19.55
N ASP A 95 18.46 -2.59 20.21
CA ASP A 95 18.21 -3.71 21.11
C ASP A 95 17.49 -4.88 20.44
N MET A 96 17.34 -4.87 19.11
CA MET A 96 16.72 -5.96 18.33
C MET A 96 17.60 -7.22 18.25
N PRO A 97 18.90 -7.12 17.89
CA PRO A 97 19.74 -8.31 17.75
C PRO A 97 19.76 -9.15 19.03
N HIS A 98 19.56 -10.45 18.87
CA HIS A 98 19.48 -11.45 19.93
C HIS A 98 18.31 -11.30 20.93
N ASN A 99 17.38 -10.37 20.69
CA ASN A 99 16.29 -10.07 21.64
C ASN A 99 14.90 -10.36 21.03
N TYR A 100 14.64 -9.89 19.82
CA TYR A 100 13.39 -10.13 19.10
C TYR A 100 13.61 -10.12 17.58
N ILE A 101 12.69 -10.75 16.83
CA ILE A 101 12.81 -10.90 15.37
C ILE A 101 11.80 -10.07 14.59
N SER A 102 10.88 -9.40 15.28
CA SER A 102 9.81 -8.67 14.63
C SER A 102 9.54 -7.34 15.32
N PHE A 103 8.94 -6.43 14.58
CA PHE A 103 8.33 -5.24 15.14
C PHE A 103 7.08 -4.88 14.33
N TYR A 104 6.23 -4.10 14.96
CA TYR A 104 4.95 -3.69 14.44
C TYR A 104 4.93 -2.18 14.39
N ALA A 105 4.34 -1.62 13.35
CA ALA A 105 4.26 -0.18 13.20
C ALA A 105 2.94 0.19 12.54
N ARG A 106 2.39 1.34 12.91
CA ARG A 106 1.15 1.86 12.32
C ARG A 106 1.19 3.37 12.17
N ARG A 107 0.49 3.86 11.15
CA ARG A 107 0.30 5.28 10.87
C ARG A 107 -1.06 5.51 10.24
N THR A 108 -1.73 6.57 10.68
CA THR A 108 -2.97 7.02 10.05
C THR A 108 -2.69 7.89 8.83
N PHE A 109 -3.59 7.85 7.85
CA PHE A 109 -3.57 8.71 6.67
C PHE A 109 -5.01 9.08 6.29
N GLN A 110 -5.14 10.18 5.54
CA GLN A 110 -6.44 10.76 5.20
C GLN A 110 -6.83 10.43 3.76
N ILE A 111 -8.12 10.08 3.58
CA ILE A 111 -8.74 9.84 2.28
C ILE A 111 -10.02 10.66 2.22
N VAL A 112 -10.09 11.61 1.28
CA VAL A 112 -11.27 12.48 1.16
C VAL A 112 -12.47 11.69 0.65
N ASP A 113 -12.30 11.05 -0.50
CA ASP A 113 -13.33 10.25 -1.16
C ASP A 113 -12.71 8.96 -1.70
N PRO A 114 -12.99 7.80 -1.07
CA PRO A 114 -12.50 6.51 -1.52
C PRO A 114 -12.82 6.19 -2.99
N SER A 115 -13.99 6.64 -3.48
CA SER A 115 -14.44 6.36 -4.85
C SER A 115 -13.63 7.11 -5.92
N SER A 116 -12.85 8.12 -5.51
CA SER A 116 -11.99 8.88 -6.40
C SER A 116 -10.64 8.21 -6.69
N TYR A 117 -10.27 7.12 -6.01
CA TYR A 117 -8.96 6.49 -6.21
C TYR A 117 -9.04 5.33 -7.21
N ALA A 118 -8.19 5.37 -8.25
CA ALA A 118 -8.05 4.30 -9.23
C ALA A 118 -7.15 3.17 -8.73
N ASN A 119 -6.13 3.50 -7.94
CA ASN A 119 -5.17 2.53 -7.43
C ASN A 119 -4.49 3.04 -6.15
N LEU A 120 -3.99 2.08 -5.37
CA LEU A 120 -3.02 2.30 -4.31
C LEU A 120 -1.76 1.47 -4.60
N THR A 121 -0.61 2.01 -4.23
CA THR A 121 0.67 1.31 -4.32
C THR A 121 1.47 1.53 -3.04
N LEU A 122 1.93 0.44 -2.44
CA LEU A 122 2.88 0.46 -1.34
C LEU A 122 4.30 0.36 -1.88
N GLY A 123 5.06 1.43 -1.72
CA GLY A 123 6.51 1.44 -1.87
C GLY A 123 7.17 0.96 -0.58
N MET A 124 8.10 0.02 -0.69
CA MET A 124 8.78 -0.54 0.45
C MET A 124 10.27 -0.78 0.18
N VAL A 125 11.12 -0.20 1.02
CA VAL A 125 12.46 -0.75 1.32
C VAL A 125 12.29 -1.59 2.58
N TYR A 126 12.69 -2.87 2.56
CA TYR A 126 12.49 -3.76 3.70
C TYR A 126 13.55 -4.85 3.79
N ASP A 127 13.70 -5.37 5.00
CA ASP A 127 14.54 -6.51 5.34
C ASP A 127 13.95 -7.21 6.59
N ASP A 128 13.66 -8.52 6.61
CA ASP A 128 13.67 -9.49 5.50
C ASP A 128 12.28 -9.72 4.92
N GLY A 129 11.25 -9.48 5.72
CA GLY A 129 9.89 -9.75 5.35
C GLY A 129 8.91 -8.86 6.07
N PHE A 130 7.77 -8.61 5.42
CA PHE A 130 6.72 -7.80 6.00
C PHE A 130 5.33 -8.30 5.62
N VAL A 131 4.36 -7.89 6.43
CA VAL A 131 2.93 -8.01 6.11
C VAL A 131 2.28 -6.67 6.43
N ALA A 132 1.59 -6.09 5.44
CA ALA A 132 0.94 -4.80 5.52
C ALA A 132 -0.58 -4.95 5.50
N TYR A 133 -1.23 -4.10 6.29
CA TYR A 133 -2.66 -4.05 6.50
C TYR A 133 -3.18 -2.63 6.27
N ILE A 134 -4.35 -2.50 5.64
CA ILE A 134 -5.12 -1.27 5.64
C ILE A 134 -6.42 -1.55 6.37
N ASN A 135 -6.72 -0.76 7.41
CA ASN A 135 -7.93 -0.92 8.23
C ASN A 135 -8.17 -2.38 8.67
N GLY A 136 -7.09 -3.05 9.07
CA GLY A 136 -7.09 -4.44 9.52
C GLY A 136 -7.18 -5.52 8.45
N VAL A 137 -7.34 -5.16 7.18
CA VAL A 137 -7.32 -6.10 6.03
C VAL A 137 -5.89 -6.24 5.52
N GLU A 138 -5.38 -7.46 5.41
CA GLU A 138 -4.07 -7.72 4.80
C GLU A 138 -4.11 -7.35 3.32
N VAL A 139 -3.23 -6.44 2.89
CA VAL A 139 -3.21 -5.93 1.51
C VAL A 139 -1.97 -6.34 0.73
N VAL A 140 -0.83 -6.52 1.42
CA VAL A 140 0.46 -6.86 0.82
C VAL A 140 1.26 -7.70 1.80
N ARG A 141 2.01 -8.65 1.27
CA ARG A 141 3.05 -9.38 2.01
C ARG A 141 4.27 -9.60 1.14
N SER A 142 5.45 -9.56 1.73
CA SER A 142 6.67 -9.91 1.00
C SER A 142 6.66 -11.40 0.62
N PRO A 143 7.36 -11.80 -0.45
CA PRO A 143 7.47 -13.21 -0.85
C PRO A 143 8.11 -14.11 0.21
N SER A 144 8.90 -13.54 1.12
CA SER A 144 9.55 -14.24 2.23
C SER A 144 8.58 -14.62 3.35
N MET A 145 7.36 -14.06 3.38
CA MET A 145 6.34 -14.47 4.36
C MET A 145 5.51 -15.63 3.79
N GLY A 146 5.30 -16.71 4.56
CA GLY A 146 4.45 -17.86 4.16
C GLY A 146 2.95 -17.53 4.22
N SER A 147 2.05 -18.27 3.55
CA SER A 147 0.63 -17.93 3.25
C SER A 147 -0.19 -17.02 4.22
N PRO A 148 -1.04 -16.08 3.70
CA PRO A 148 -2.02 -15.30 4.50
C PRO A 148 -2.99 -16.15 5.33
N ALA A 149 -3.23 -17.41 4.93
CA ALA A 149 -4.08 -18.33 5.67
C ALA A 149 -3.50 -18.72 7.04
N VAL A 150 -2.21 -18.48 7.27
CA VAL A 150 -1.52 -18.71 8.53
C VAL A 150 -1.07 -17.36 9.09
N PRO A 151 -1.73 -16.82 10.13
CA PRO A 151 -1.34 -15.54 10.70
C PRO A 151 0.11 -15.55 11.20
N SER A 152 0.86 -14.50 10.84
CA SER A 152 2.20 -14.28 11.38
C SER A 152 2.10 -13.80 12.83
N THR A 153 2.88 -14.44 13.70
CA THR A 153 3.05 -14.13 15.12
C THR A 153 4.34 -13.34 15.31
N PHE A 154 4.59 -12.78 16.49
CA PHE A 154 5.85 -12.08 16.77
C PHE A 154 7.11 -12.96 16.65
N LYS A 155 6.91 -14.29 16.64
CA LYS A 155 7.95 -15.31 16.48
C LYS A 155 8.01 -15.91 15.07
N THR A 156 7.16 -15.45 14.16
CA THR A 156 7.23 -15.89 12.76
C THR A 156 8.50 -15.33 12.15
N LYS A 157 9.27 -16.20 11.48
CA LYS A 157 10.46 -15.80 10.75
C LYS A 157 10.12 -15.56 9.29
N ALA A 158 10.83 -14.64 8.65
CA ALA A 158 10.91 -14.65 7.20
C ALA A 158 11.51 -16.00 6.75
N ALA A 159 10.99 -16.58 5.67
CA ALA A 159 11.43 -17.88 5.16
C ALA A 159 12.79 -17.82 4.45
N LYS A 160 13.24 -16.62 4.10
CA LYS A 160 14.50 -16.34 3.43
C LYS A 160 14.91 -14.89 3.69
N ALA A 161 16.20 -14.67 3.86
CA ALA A 161 16.80 -13.34 3.88
C ALA A 161 16.48 -12.52 2.61
N HIS A 162 16.35 -11.21 2.79
CA HIS A 162 16.15 -10.21 1.76
C HIS A 162 16.74 -8.87 2.21
N ASP A 163 17.80 -8.44 1.54
CA ASP A 163 18.44 -7.16 1.84
C ASP A 163 17.55 -5.97 1.44
N GLU A 164 17.62 -4.91 2.23
CA GLU A 164 17.08 -3.60 1.91
C GLU A 164 17.65 -3.03 0.59
N GLY A 165 16.82 -2.94 -0.45
CA GLY A 165 17.21 -2.45 -1.78
C GLY A 165 16.66 -1.06 -2.13
N LEU A 166 17.48 -0.26 -2.83
CA LEU A 166 17.04 0.94 -3.55
C LEU A 166 17.13 0.71 -5.08
N PRO A 167 16.14 1.18 -5.88
CA PRO A 167 14.91 1.85 -5.45
C PRO A 167 13.97 0.92 -4.68
N GLU A 168 13.01 1.50 -3.94
CA GLU A 168 12.00 0.73 -3.22
C GLU A 168 11.24 -0.26 -4.14
N THR A 169 10.81 -1.38 -3.58
CA THR A 169 9.93 -2.32 -4.27
C THR A 169 8.50 -1.80 -4.24
N LEU A 170 7.81 -1.80 -5.39
CA LEU A 170 6.42 -1.35 -5.51
C LEU A 170 5.46 -2.54 -5.49
N PHE A 171 4.47 -2.48 -4.60
CA PHE A 171 3.41 -3.47 -4.45
C PHE A 171 2.06 -2.82 -4.74
N ALA A 172 1.36 -3.29 -5.78
CA ALA A 172 0.01 -2.87 -6.06
C ALA A 172 -0.94 -3.35 -4.95
N ILE A 173 -1.80 -2.46 -4.45
CA ILE A 173 -2.84 -2.78 -3.48
C ILE A 173 -4.18 -2.83 -4.21
N PRO A 174 -4.85 -3.99 -4.27
CA PRO A 174 -6.20 -4.09 -4.79
C PRO A 174 -7.18 -3.27 -3.94
N LEU A 175 -7.90 -2.35 -4.58
CA LEU A 175 -8.99 -1.61 -3.94
C LEU A 175 -10.27 -2.45 -4.00
N GLU A 176 -10.46 -3.33 -3.01
CA GLU A 176 -11.61 -4.21 -2.91
C GLU A 176 -12.56 -3.78 -1.80
N GLY A 177 -13.87 -3.77 -2.08
CA GLY A 177 -14.91 -3.49 -1.09
C GLY A 177 -14.71 -2.16 -0.35
N ASP A 178 -14.88 -2.19 0.97
CA ASP A 178 -14.76 -1.04 1.86
C ASP A 178 -13.34 -0.91 2.46
N LEU A 179 -12.30 -1.29 1.71
CA LEU A 179 -10.91 -1.21 2.18
C LEU A 179 -10.54 0.18 2.68
N LEU A 180 -10.95 1.21 1.94
CA LEU A 180 -10.76 2.62 2.28
C LEU A 180 -12.06 3.24 2.81
N LYS A 181 -11.91 4.08 3.83
CA LYS A 181 -12.99 4.87 4.42
C LYS A 181 -12.77 6.34 4.09
N SER A 182 -13.85 7.12 4.00
CA SER A 182 -13.71 8.59 4.00
C SER A 182 -13.22 9.05 5.38
N GLY A 183 -12.26 9.95 5.40
CA GLY A 183 -11.55 10.40 6.60
C GLY A 183 -10.32 9.55 6.91
N ASP A 184 -10.14 9.24 8.19
CA ASP A 184 -8.99 8.48 8.67
C ASP A 184 -9.01 7.03 8.20
N ASN A 185 -7.83 6.58 7.80
CA ASN A 185 -7.48 5.19 7.51
C ASN A 185 -6.18 4.87 8.23
N VAL A 186 -5.88 3.61 8.47
CA VAL A 186 -4.60 3.19 9.05
C VAL A 186 -3.85 2.26 8.11
N LEU A 187 -2.57 2.53 7.89
CA LEU A 187 -1.61 1.58 7.36
C LEU A 187 -0.84 0.98 8.54
N ALA A 188 -0.90 -0.33 8.69
CA ALA A 188 -0.24 -1.07 9.74
C ALA A 188 0.68 -2.13 9.12
N ILE A 189 1.90 -2.28 9.60
CA ILE A 189 2.91 -3.17 9.04
C ILE A 189 3.54 -3.95 10.18
N GLN A 190 3.71 -5.25 9.99
CA GLN A 190 4.61 -6.07 10.80
C GLN A 190 5.81 -6.46 9.95
N VAL A 191 7.01 -6.32 10.51
CA VAL A 191 8.28 -6.67 9.88
C VAL A 191 8.87 -7.84 10.63
N HIS A 192 9.45 -8.79 9.92
CA HIS A 192 9.99 -10.03 10.42
C HIS A 192 11.37 -10.30 9.80
N ASN A 193 12.31 -10.63 10.66
CA ASN A 193 13.64 -11.09 10.32
C ASN A 193 13.65 -12.61 10.13
N ASP A 194 14.56 -13.14 9.32
CA ASP A 194 14.76 -14.59 9.16
C ASP A 194 15.51 -15.20 10.36
N TYR A 195 16.30 -14.38 11.06
CA TYR A 195 17.23 -14.84 12.09
C TYR A 195 17.34 -13.86 13.27
N ILE A 196 17.36 -14.40 14.49
CA ILE A 196 17.40 -13.58 15.71
C ILE A 196 18.72 -12.85 15.94
N GLY A 197 19.81 -13.31 15.33
CA GLY A 197 21.10 -12.64 15.38
C GLY A 197 21.47 -11.96 14.07
N SER A 198 20.49 -11.59 13.24
CA SER A 198 20.79 -10.89 11.98
C SER A 198 21.49 -9.55 12.24
N GLY A 199 22.27 -9.13 11.24
CA GLY A 199 22.97 -7.85 11.25
C GLY A 199 22.07 -6.67 10.89
N ASP A 200 20.88 -6.93 10.36
CA ASP A 200 19.94 -5.97 9.83
C ASP A 200 18.49 -6.47 9.91
N CYS A 201 17.56 -5.51 9.87
CA CYS A 201 16.13 -5.67 9.64
C CYS A 201 15.49 -4.27 9.68
N GLY A 202 14.61 -3.96 8.74
CA GLY A 202 13.93 -2.68 8.79
C GLY A 202 12.87 -2.48 7.73
N MET A 203 12.26 -1.30 7.78
CA MET A 203 11.31 -0.84 6.76
C MET A 203 11.39 0.67 6.53
N VAL A 204 11.21 1.08 5.27
CA VAL A 204 10.94 2.44 4.85
C VAL A 204 9.69 2.43 3.95
N PRO A 205 8.49 2.68 4.52
CA PRO A 205 7.25 2.64 3.75
C PRO A 205 6.92 3.98 3.08
N ARG A 206 6.34 3.90 1.88
CA ARG A 206 5.70 5.00 1.16
C ARG A 206 4.36 4.54 0.60
N LEU A 207 3.29 5.30 0.82
CA LEU A 207 1.98 5.01 0.21
C LEU A 207 1.73 6.00 -0.92
N LEU A 208 1.40 5.47 -2.10
CA LEU A 208 1.02 6.23 -3.28
C LEU A 208 -0.44 5.95 -3.62
N ALA A 209 -1.15 7.02 -3.99
CA ALA A 209 -2.55 6.92 -4.36
C ALA A 209 -2.80 7.62 -5.70
N GLY A 210 -3.28 6.86 -6.69
CA GLY A 210 -3.66 7.41 -7.98
C GLY A 210 -5.10 7.90 -7.92
N ARG A 211 -5.32 9.20 -7.71
CA ARG A 211 -6.65 9.81 -7.71
C ARG A 211 -7.10 10.10 -9.14
N MET A 212 -8.28 9.61 -9.51
CA MET A 212 -8.96 9.99 -10.73
C MET A 212 -9.39 11.45 -10.65
N VAL A 213 -8.98 12.22 -11.64
CA VAL A 213 -9.40 13.60 -11.82
C VAL A 213 -10.07 13.72 -13.18
N GLU A 214 -11.27 14.32 -13.18
CA GLU A 214 -11.89 14.75 -14.42
C GLU A 214 -11.05 15.86 -15.01
N LYS A 215 -10.66 15.71 -16.29
CA LYS A 215 -10.11 16.83 -17.05
C LYS A 215 -11.25 17.85 -17.20
N PRO A 216 -11.06 19.14 -16.89
CA PRO A 216 -12.10 20.13 -17.14
C PRO A 216 -12.52 20.03 -18.62
N ALA A 217 -13.83 20.04 -18.87
CA ALA A 217 -14.35 20.18 -20.22
C ALA A 217 -13.67 21.41 -20.83
N ASN A 218 -12.95 21.23 -21.95
CA ASN A 218 -12.43 22.38 -22.68
C ASN A 218 -13.63 23.29 -22.99
N PRO A 219 -13.52 24.61 -22.73
CA PRO A 219 -14.57 25.56 -23.08
C PRO A 219 -14.84 25.57 -24.59
#